data_AF-A0A353M204-F1
#
_entry.id   AF-A0A353M204-F1
#
_cell.length_a   1.000
_cell.length_b   1.000
_cell.length_c   1.000
_cell.angle_alpha   90.00
_cell.angle_beta   90.00
_cell.angle_gamma   90.00
#
_symmetry.space_group_name_H-M   'P 1'
#
loop_
_entity.id
_entity.type
_entity.pdbx_description
1 polymer ?
#
loop_
_entity_poly.entity_id
_entity_poly.type
_entity_poly.pdbx_seq_one_letter_code
_entity_poly.pdbx_strand_id
1 'polypeptide(L)' 'MCKTLEKKGLITRTRATDDERIVLVSLSEKGKDLLGQIEEELSTKCNPVLKEFSDADFEQILRGMTKLKEIVSSLHHGF' A
#
# COMPACT_ATOMS: atom_id res chain seq x y z
N MET A 1 -10.84 -6.62 8.06
CA MET A 1 -9.36 -6.64 7.99
C MET A 1 -8.69 -6.19 9.30
N CYS A 2 -8.88 -4.95 9.77
CA CYS A 2 -8.16 -4.43 10.95
C CYS A 2 -8.36 -5.25 12.25
N LYS A 3 -9.57 -5.77 12.52
CA LYS A 3 -9.81 -6.60 13.73
C LYS A 3 -8.91 -7.85 13.76
N THR A 4 -8.62 -8.42 12.59
CA THR A 4 -7.75 -9.61 12.48
C THR A 4 -6.29 -9.24 12.68
N LEU A 5 -5.83 -8.12 12.11
CA LEU A 5 -4.45 -7.65 12.26
C LEU A 5 -4.13 -7.26 13.70
N GLU A 6 -5.09 -6.63 14.37
CA GLU A 6 -5.02 -6.27 15.79
C GLU A 6 -4.97 -7.51 16.68
N LYS A 7 -5.84 -8.51 16.45
CA LYS A 7 -5.77 -9.82 17.13
C LYS A 7 -4.43 -10.54 16.93
N LYS A 8 -3.78 -10.34 15.78
CA LYS A 8 -2.44 -10.88 15.50
C LYS A 8 -1.31 -10.05 16.13
N GLY A 9 -1.63 -8.92 16.75
CA GLY A 9 -0.70 -7.99 17.39
C GLY A 9 0.14 -7.19 16.40
N LEU A 10 -0.33 -7.04 15.15
CA LEU A 10 0.41 -6.34 14.08
C LEU A 10 0.06 -4.84 13.98
N ILE A 11 -1.10 -4.45 14.53
CA ILE A 11 -1.51 -3.07 14.60
C ILE A 11 -2.04 -2.75 16.00
N THR A 12 -1.99 -1.48 16.37
CA THR A 12 -2.65 -0.92 17.54
C THR A 12 -3.75 0.04 17.10
N ARG A 13 -4.72 0.26 17.99
CA ARG A 13 -5.76 1.27 17.80
C ARG A 13 -5.85 2.17 19.00
N THR A 14 -5.86 3.47 18.73
CA THR A 14 -5.98 4.50 19.75
C THR A 14 -7.06 5.47 19.33
N ARG A 15 -7.94 5.87 20.26
CA ARG A 15 -8.91 6.93 19.98
C ARG A 15 -8.20 8.27 19.98
N ALA A 16 -8.56 9.15 19.05
CA ALA A 16 -8.02 10.50 19.07
C ALA A 16 -8.51 11.22 20.33
N THR A 17 -7.63 12.03 20.93
CA THR A 17 -7.95 12.81 22.13
C THR A 17 -8.97 13.92 21.84
N ASP A 18 -8.98 14.42 20.61
CA ASP A 18 -9.78 15.59 20.22
C ASP A 18 -11.19 15.21 19.74
N ASP A 19 -11.38 13.96 19.29
CA ASP A 19 -12.68 13.38 18.95
C ASP A 19 -12.61 11.85 19.10
N GLU A 20 -13.26 11.31 20.14
CA GLU A 20 -13.21 9.88 20.46
C GLU A 20 -13.89 8.99 19.41
N ARG A 21 -14.66 9.56 18.48
CA ARG A 21 -15.23 8.82 17.34
C ARG A 21 -14.16 8.47 16.31
N ILE A 22 -13.04 9.18 16.31
CA ILE A 22 -11.90 8.93 15.43
C ILE A 22 -11.02 7.84 16.06
N VAL A 23 -10.75 6.78 15.29
CA VAL A 23 -9.86 5.69 15.67
C VAL A 23 -8.62 5.75 14.79
N LEU A 24 -7.48 6.05 15.40
CA LEU A 24 -6.16 6.00 14.78
C LEU A 24 -5.68 4.55 14.77
N VAL A 25 -5.13 4.12 13.63
CA VAL A 25 -4.56 2.79 13.45
C VAL A 25 -3.09 2.94 13.10
N SER A 26 -2.24 2.28 13.87
CA SER A 26 -0.78 2.31 13.67
C SER A 26 -0.22 0.90 13.66
N LEU A 27 0.91 0.68 12.99
CA LEU A 27 1.67 -0.55 13.15
C LEU A 27 2.18 -0.66 14.59
N SER A 28 2.09 -1.86 15.15
CA SER A 28 2.88 -2.19 16.35
C SER A 28 4.34 -2.43 15.96
N GLU A 29 5.24 -2.55 16.94
CA GLU A 29 6.63 -2.96 16.66
C GLU A 29 6.69 -4.29 15.91
N LYS A 30 5.93 -5.30 16.37
CA LYS A 30 5.78 -6.58 15.65
C LYS A 30 5.27 -6.40 14.20
N GLY A 31 4.37 -5.44 13.99
CA GLY A 31 3.86 -5.10 12.67
C GLY A 31 4.93 -4.50 11.76
N LYS A 32 5.77 -3.61 12.29
CA LYS A 32 6.90 -3.02 11.57
C LYS A 32 7.95 -4.08 11.22
N ASP A 33 8.27 -4.97 12.16
CA ASP A 33 9.22 -6.06 11.93
C ASP A 33 8.74 -6.99 10.82
N LEU A 34 7.46 -7.38 10.85
CA LEU A 34 6.87 -8.20 9.79
C LEU A 34 6.85 -7.48 8.45
N LEU A 35 6.57 -6.17 8.43
CA LEU A 35 6.60 -5.38 7.20
C LEU A 35 8.01 -5.37 6.60
N GLY A 36 9.05 -5.19 7.41
CA GLY A 36 10.44 -5.27 6.95
C GLY A 36 10.80 -6.62 6.33
N GLN A 37 10.33 -7.72 6.93
CA GLN A 37 10.52 -9.07 6.35
C GLN A 37 9.81 -9.21 5.00
N ILE A 38 8.59 -8.67 4.87
CA ILE A 38 7.84 -8.68 3.62
C ILE A 38 8.58 -7.87 2.54
N GLU A 39 9.10 -6.69 2.89
CA GLU A 39 9.88 -5.84 1.99
C GLU A 39 11.16 -6.53 1.52
N GLU A 40 11.88 -7.21 2.43
CA GLU A 40 13.06 -7.99 2.09
C GLU A 40 12.75 -9.17 1.16
N GLU A 41 11.66 -9.90 1.44
CA GLU A 41 11.24 -11.04 0.62
C GLU A 41 10.78 -10.59 -0.77
N LEU A 42 10.01 -9.50 -0.85
CA LEU A 42 9.60 -8.90 -2.12
C LEU A 42 10.80 -8.38 -2.90
N SER A 43 11.72 -7.67 -2.26
CA SER A 43 12.97 -7.20 -2.87
C SER A 43 13.75 -8.37 -3.46
N THR A 44 13.91 -9.46 -2.70
CA THR A 44 14.65 -10.66 -3.15
C THR A 44 14.00 -11.32 -4.36
N LYS A 45 12.67 -11.41 -4.40
CA LYS A 45 11.93 -12.08 -5.48
C LYS A 45 11.72 -11.20 -6.71
N CYS A 46 11.43 -9.92 -6.50
CA CYS A 46 11.02 -9.01 -7.56
C CYS A 46 12.21 -8.24 -8.15
N ASN A 47 13.19 -7.81 -7.35
CA ASN A 47 14.30 -6.99 -7.87
C ASN A 47 15.09 -7.65 -9.00
N PRO A 48 15.35 -8.98 -9.02
CA PRO A 48 16.04 -9.60 -10.15
C PRO A 48 15.31 -9.36 -11.48
N VAL A 49 13.99 -9.46 -11.48
CA VAL A 49 13.14 -9.22 -12.65
C VAL A 49 13.04 -7.72 -12.95
N LEU A 50 12.81 -6.91 -11.93
CA LEU A 50 12.62 -5.47 -12.11
C LEU A 50 13.89 -4.74 -12.59
N LYS A 51 15.07 -5.25 -12.26
CA LYS A 51 16.38 -4.72 -12.72
C LYS A 51 16.60 -4.86 -14.23
N GLU A 52 15.83 -5.70 -14.91
CA GLU A 52 15.92 -5.85 -16.38
C GLU A 52 15.27 -4.66 -17.12
N PHE A 53 14.50 -3.83 -16.41
CA PHE A 53 13.79 -2.69 -16.96
C PHE A 53 14.43 -1.38 -16.50
N SER A 54 14.46 -0.41 -17.39
CA SER A 54 14.96 0.93 -17.09
C SER A 54 13.91 1.78 -16.38
N ASP A 55 14.35 2.85 -15.71
CA ASP A 55 13.44 3.85 -15.14
C ASP A 55 12.47 4.43 -16.21
N ALA A 56 12.92 4.53 -17.46
CA ALA A 56 12.11 4.99 -18.59
C ALA A 56 10.95 4.02 -18.91
N ASP A 57 11.16 2.71 -18.77
CA ASP A 57 10.12 1.69 -18.96
C ASP A 57 9.03 1.81 -17.90
N PHE A 58 9.42 1.97 -16.63
CA PHE A 58 8.49 2.19 -15.53
C PHE A 58 7.71 3.50 -15.69
N GLU A 59 8.39 4.57 -16.08
CA GLU A 59 7.76 5.86 -16.38
C GLU A 59 6.74 5.76 -17.53
N GLN A 60 7.03 4.99 -18.57
CA GLN A 60 6.08 4.74 -19.65
C GLN A 60 4.83 4.00 -19.15
N ILE A 61 5.01 2.97 -18.33
CA ILE A 61 3.90 2.22 -17.72
C ILE A 61 3.05 3.15 -16.83
N LEU A 62 3.70 3.95 -15.98
CA LEU A 62 3.01 4.87 -15.08
C LEU A 62 2.17 5.90 -15.85
N ARG A 63 2.72 6.48 -16.93
CA ARG A 63 1.98 7.39 -17.82
C ARG A 63 0.79 6.69 -18.46
N GLY A 64 0.98 5.48 -18.99
CA GLY A 64 -0.09 4.69 -19.60
C GLY A 64 -1.22 4.36 -18.62
N MET A 65 -0.88 3.89 -17.42
CA MET A 65 -1.85 3.57 -16.37
C MET A 65 -2.60 4.80 -15.87
N THR A 66 -1.93 5.94 -15.76
CA THR A 66 -2.56 7.22 -15.41
C THR A 66 -3.57 7.62 -16.48
N LYS A 67 -3.20 7.51 -17.76
CA LYS A 67 -4.11 7.84 -18.85
C LYS A 67 -5.32 6.90 -18.90
N LEU A 68 -5.10 5.61 -18.66
CA LEU A 68 -6.18 4.63 -18.59
C LEU A 68 -7.15 4.97 -17.45
N LYS A 69 -6.64 5.33 -16.27
CA LYS A 69 -7.46 5.75 -15.13
C LYS A 69 -8.34 6.96 -15.49
N GLU A 70 -7.79 7.97 -16.17
CA GLU A 70 -8.56 9.15 -16.62
C GLU A 70 -9.73 8.76 -17.51
N ILE A 71 -9.47 7.91 -18.51
CA ILE A 71 -10.49 7.46 -19.46
C ILE A 71 -11.60 6.69 -18.74
N VAL A 72 -11.24 5.70 -17.93
CA VAL A 72 -12.21 4.87 -17.19
C VAL A 72 -13.01 5.74 -16.21
N SER A 73 -12.37 6.69 -15.54
CA SER A 73 -13.08 7.62 -14.64
C SER A 73 -14.04 8.51 -15.40
N SER A 74 -13.67 8.98 -16.59
CA SER A 74 -14.54 9.81 -17.44
C SER A 74 -15.76 9.03 -17.93
N LEU A 75 -15.61 7.73 -18.23
CA LEU A 75 -16.72 6.85 -18.56
C LEU A 75 -17.68 6.67 -17.37
N HIS A 76 -17.16 6.49 -16.16
CA HIS A 76 -17.99 6.36 -14.96
C HIS A 76 -18.85 7.61 -14.65
N HIS A 77 -18.40 8.81 -15.04
CA HIS A 77 -19.19 10.04 -14.86
C HIS A 77 -20.20 10.29 -16.00
N GLY A 78 -20.15 9.50 -17.07
CA GLY A 78 -21.05 9.59 -18.23
C GLY A 78 -22.25 8.65 -18.20
N PHE A 79 -22.37 7.81 -17.15
CA PHE A 79 -23.50 6.93 -16.85
C PHE A 79 -24.03 7.22 -15.45
#